data_AF-A0A838SFL7-F1
#
_entry.id   AF-A0A838SFL7-F1
#
_cell.length_a   1.000
_cell.length_b   1.000
_cell.length_c   1.000
_cell.angle_alpha   90.00
_cell.angle_beta   90.00
_cell.angle_gamma   90.00
#
_symmetry.space_group_name_H-M   'P 1'
#
loop_
_entity.id
_entity.type
_entity.pdbx_description
1 polymer ?
#
loop_
_entity_poly.entity_id
_entity_poly.type
_entity_poly.pdbx_seq_one_letter_code
_entity_poly.pdbx_strand_id
1 'polypeptide(L)'
;MKIEDSIIVYRRHEELFRFWRQLDNRLRFMDDIEHIEIFSPTRSRWIMAVPIMENVPGPSRVEWEAEIINEKEHEGIGWLTMDHTPMSIMQDRFNSNLLLMKMRPKSGALSNIAL
;
A
#
# COMPACT_ATOMS: atom_id res chain seq x y z
N MET A 1 -7.49 14.43 -0.54
CA MET A 1 -8.66 13.69 0.00
C MET A 1 -8.12 12.47 0.74
N LYS A 2 -8.68 12.09 1.89
CA LYS A 2 -8.26 10.88 2.61
C LYS A 2 -9.25 9.75 2.31
N ILE A 3 -8.75 8.62 1.83
CA ILE A 3 -9.56 7.40 1.63
C ILE A 3 -9.20 6.43 2.75
N GLU A 4 -10.21 5.85 3.39
CA GLU A 4 -10.06 4.80 4.40
C GLU A 4 -11.03 3.66 4.08
N ASP A 5 -10.57 2.43 4.21
CA ASP A 5 -11.38 1.23 4.14
C ASP A 5 -10.93 0.24 5.22
N SER A 6 -11.81 -0.68 5.61
CA SER A 6 -11.52 -1.67 6.65
C SER A 6 -12.21 -3.00 6.39
N ILE A 7 -11.48 -4.09 6.62
CA ILE A 7 -12.00 -5.45 6.55
C ILE A 7 -11.74 -6.18 7.87
N ILE A 8 -12.60 -7.15 8.20
CA ILE A 8 -12.42 -8.03 9.35
C ILE A 8 -11.80 -9.34 8.87
N VAL A 9 -10.63 -9.68 9.41
CA VAL A 9 -9.94 -10.94 9.12
C VAL A 9 -9.82 -11.77 10.39
N TYR A 10 -10.38 -12.99 10.38
CA TYR A 10 -10.35 -13.90 11.52
C TYR A 10 -9.01 -14.65 11.65
N ARG A 11 -7.93 -13.89 11.90
CA ARG A 11 -6.55 -14.38 12.10
C ARG A 11 -5.87 -13.62 13.23
N ARG A 12 -4.76 -14.16 13.76
CA ARG A 12 -3.96 -13.49 14.80
C ARG A 12 -3.27 -12.25 14.22
N HIS A 13 -3.14 -11.18 15.00
CA HIS A 13 -2.47 -9.96 14.54
C HIS A 13 -1.02 -10.21 14.08
N GLU A 14 -0.31 -11.14 14.71
CA GLU A 14 1.05 -11.51 14.29
C GLU A 14 1.10 -12.12 12.89
N GLU A 15 0.11 -12.95 12.55
CA GLU A 15 0.02 -13.57 11.22
C GLU A 15 -0.31 -12.52 10.16
N LEU A 16 -1.23 -11.62 10.48
CA LEU A 16 -1.55 -10.49 9.62
C LEU A 16 -0.35 -9.57 9.45
N PHE A 17 0.33 -9.21 10.52
CA PHE A 17 1.53 -8.37 10.48
C PHE A 17 2.59 -8.97 9.57
N ARG A 18 2.96 -10.25 9.78
CA ARG A 18 3.93 -10.95 8.94
C ARG A 18 3.49 -11.00 7.48
N PHE A 19 2.21 -11.28 7.23
CA PHE A 19 1.65 -11.29 5.88
C PHE A 19 1.76 -9.92 5.20
N TRP A 20 1.39 -8.84 5.88
CA TRP A 20 1.47 -7.49 5.33
C TRP A 20 2.92 -7.00 5.18
N ARG A 21 3.84 -7.45 6.05
CA ARG A 21 5.26 -7.07 6.04
C ARG A 21 6.03 -7.63 4.86
N GLN A 22 5.64 -8.80 4.38
CA GLN A 22 6.10 -9.39 3.12
C GLN A 22 5.45 -8.62 1.96
N LEU A 23 6.20 -7.70 1.34
CA LEU A 23 5.67 -6.76 0.36
C LEU A 23 5.13 -7.45 -0.91
N ASP A 24 5.71 -8.57 -1.30
CA ASP A 24 5.27 -9.40 -2.42
C ASP A 24 3.87 -10.01 -2.21
N ASN A 25 3.40 -10.17 -0.97
CA ASN A 25 2.03 -10.60 -0.70
C ASN A 25 0.97 -9.63 -1.24
N ARG A 26 1.32 -8.38 -1.56
CA ARG A 26 0.42 -7.39 -2.19
C ARG A 26 -0.18 -7.91 -3.49
N LEU A 27 0.60 -8.67 -4.27
CA LEU A 27 0.15 -9.28 -5.53
C LEU A 27 -1.00 -10.27 -5.34
N ARG A 28 -1.27 -10.73 -4.12
CA ARG A 28 -2.33 -11.70 -3.83
C ARG A 28 -3.72 -11.05 -3.68
N PHE A 29 -3.80 -9.73 -3.58
CA PHE A 29 -5.06 -9.01 -3.33
C PHE A 29 -5.14 -7.62 -3.98
N MET A 30 -4.11 -7.19 -4.71
CA MET A 30 -4.12 -5.98 -5.53
C MET A 30 -3.96 -6.37 -6.99
N ASP A 31 -5.08 -6.70 -7.65
CA ASP A 31 -5.08 -7.29 -9.00
C ASP A 31 -4.43 -6.40 -10.07
N ASP A 32 -4.39 -5.08 -9.84
CA ASP A 32 -3.77 -4.12 -10.77
C ASP A 32 -2.23 -4.10 -10.68
N ILE A 33 -1.63 -4.61 -9.59
CA ILE A 33 -0.16 -4.63 -9.42
C ILE A 33 0.42 -5.81 -10.19
N GLU A 34 1.27 -5.54 -11.18
CA GLU A 34 1.93 -6.56 -11.99
C GLU A 34 3.23 -7.06 -11.35
N HIS A 35 3.98 -6.17 -10.69
CA HIS A 35 5.31 -6.49 -10.18
C HIS A 35 5.70 -5.62 -8.98
N ILE A 36 6.49 -6.21 -8.07
CA ILE A 36 7.14 -5.52 -6.96
C ILE A 36 8.61 -5.92 -6.95
N GLU A 37 9.48 -4.93 -7.12
CA GLU A 37 10.92 -5.07 -6.95
C GLU A 37 11.31 -4.57 -5.55
N ILE A 38 12.03 -5.40 -4.77
CA ILE A 38 12.44 -5.08 -3.40
C ILE A 38 13.93 -4.73 -3.42
N PHE A 39 14.25 -3.48 -3.08
CA PHE A 39 15.63 -2.99 -3.03
C PHE A 39 16.26 -3.14 -1.64
N SER A 40 15.44 -3.08 -0.60
CA SER A 40 15.87 -3.14 0.80
C SER A 40 14.71 -3.61 1.70
N PRO A 41 14.96 -3.81 3.01
CA PRO A 41 13.88 -4.15 3.95
C PRO A 41 12.75 -3.12 4.04
N THR A 42 12.96 -1.88 3.58
CA THR A 42 11.96 -0.79 3.64
C THR A 42 11.62 -0.19 2.28
N ARG A 43 12.46 -0.36 1.25
CA ARG A 43 12.26 0.26 -0.07
C ARG A 43 11.91 -0.76 -1.14
N SER A 44 10.95 -0.37 -1.97
CA SER A 44 10.46 -1.18 -3.08
C SER A 44 9.99 -0.31 -4.24
N ARG A 45 9.89 -0.90 -5.43
CA ARG A 45 9.31 -0.31 -6.62
C ARG A 45 8.18 -1.18 -7.12
N TRP A 46 7.06 -0.55 -7.41
CA TRP A 46 5.80 -1.21 -7.75
C TRP A 46 5.45 -0.84 -9.17
N ILE A 47 5.03 -1.82 -9.96
CA ILE A 47 4.57 -1.64 -11.33
C ILE A 47 3.11 -2.07 -11.37
N MET A 48 2.25 -1.19 -11.88
CA MET A 48 0.81 -1.42 -11.96
C MET A 48 0.33 -1.24 -13.40
N ALA A 49 -0.53 -2.16 -13.84
CA ALA A 49 -1.27 -2.01 -15.07
C ALA A 49 -2.36 -0.92 -14.91
N VAL A 50 -2.47 -0.03 -15.89
CA VAL A 50 -3.59 0.90 -15.99
C VAL A 50 -4.34 0.70 -17.30
N PRO A 51 -5.63 1.07 -17.38
CA PRO A 51 -6.35 1.06 -18.64
C PRO A 51 -5.65 1.92 -19.69
N ILE A 52 -5.81 1.54 -20.95
CA ILE A 52 -5.32 2.33 -22.08
C ILE A 52 -5.98 3.70 -22.05
N MET A 53 -5.15 4.74 -21.95
CA MET A 53 -5.60 6.12 -21.98
C MET A 53 -5.56 6.61 -23.42
N GLU A 54 -6.68 7.15 -23.92
CA GLU A 54 -6.71 7.86 -25.20
C GLU A 54 -5.63 8.95 -25.14
N ASN A 55 -4.67 8.91 -26.09
CA ASN A 55 -3.49 9.79 -26.22
C ASN A 55 -2.17 9.36 -25.56
N VAL A 56 -2.06 8.15 -25.00
CA VAL A 56 -0.76 7.61 -24.53
C VAL A 56 -0.33 6.40 -25.38
N PRO A 57 0.68 6.53 -26.27
CA PRO A 57 1.23 5.39 -27.00
C PRO A 57 2.06 4.48 -26.09
N GLY A 58 1.81 3.17 -26.13
CA GLY A 58 2.60 2.16 -25.42
C GLY A 58 1.83 1.41 -24.32
N PRO A 59 2.49 0.48 -23.61
CA PRO A 59 1.87 -0.26 -22.51
C PRO A 59 1.48 0.71 -21.40
N SER A 60 0.23 0.61 -20.97
CA SER A 60 -0.35 1.45 -19.94
C SER A 60 0.11 0.93 -18.57
N ARG A 61 1.30 1.36 -18.16
CA ARG A 61 1.89 1.00 -16.87
C ARG A 61 2.26 2.24 -16.10
N VAL A 62 2.10 2.16 -14.78
CA VAL A 62 2.59 3.14 -13.83
C VAL A 62 3.60 2.47 -12.92
N GLU A 63 4.70 3.16 -12.68
CA GLU A 63 5.77 2.71 -11.80
C GLU A 63 5.97 3.74 -10.69
N TRP A 64 6.15 3.30 -9.46
CA TRP A 64 6.52 4.18 -8.34
C TRP A 64 7.43 3.49 -7.33
N GLU A 65 8.17 4.31 -6.60
CA GLU A 65 8.94 3.84 -5.45
C GLU A 65 8.17 4.10 -4.15
N ALA A 66 8.23 3.15 -3.22
CA ALA A 66 7.59 3.23 -1.92
C ALA A 66 8.59 2.87 -0.81
N GLU A 67 8.49 3.58 0.31
CA GLU A 67 9.28 3.35 1.52
C GLU A 67 8.39 3.12 2.75
N ILE A 68 8.72 2.10 3.55
CA ILE A 68 8.13 1.92 4.88
C ILE A 68 8.66 3.01 5.80
N ILE A 69 7.77 3.90 6.23
CA ILE A 69 8.10 5.02 7.13
C ILE A 69 7.56 4.83 8.55
N ASN A 70 6.69 3.83 8.75
CA ASN A 70 6.16 3.50 10.06
C ASN A 70 5.93 2.00 10.19
N GLU A 71 6.48 1.40 11.24
CA GLU A 71 6.34 -0.01 11.53
C GLU A 71 6.21 -0.17 13.04
N LYS A 72 5.08 -0.70 13.49
CA LYS A 72 4.88 -1.10 14.88
C LYS A 72 4.40 -2.54 14.89
N GLU A 73 5.23 -3.39 15.49
CA GLU A 73 5.03 -4.82 15.54
C GLU A 73 3.61 -5.15 16.01
N HIS A 74 2.89 -5.95 15.22
CA HIS A 74 1.51 -6.39 15.46
C HIS A 74 0.42 -5.29 15.45
N GLU A 75 0.77 -4.02 15.22
CA GLU A 75 -0.20 -2.91 15.20
C GLU A 75 -0.41 -2.31 13.81
N GLY A 76 0.64 -2.20 13.00
CA GLY A 76 0.48 -1.65 11.66
C GLY A 76 1.78 -1.39 10.92
N ILE A 77 1.61 -1.14 9.62
CA ILE A 77 2.69 -0.76 8.72
C ILE A 77 2.18 0.36 7.81
N GLY A 78 2.97 1.42 7.67
CA GLY A 78 2.70 2.57 6.83
C GLY A 78 3.81 2.80 5.82
N TRP A 79 3.44 3.07 4.58
CA TRP A 79 4.34 3.33 3.45
C TRP A 79 4.02 4.68 2.82
N LEU A 80 5.06 5.32 2.32
CA LEU A 80 4.98 6.58 1.58
C LEU A 80 5.51 6.37 0.16
N THR A 81 4.78 6.88 -0.83
CA THR A 81 5.26 6.95 -2.22
C THR A 81 6.29 8.07 -2.34
N MET A 82 7.43 7.77 -2.94
CA MET A 82 8.53 8.71 -3.09
C MET A 82 8.25 9.72 -4.24
N ASP A 83 8.51 11.01 -3.97
CA ASP A 83 8.13 12.16 -4.81
C ASP A 83 8.79 12.22 -6.19
N HIS A 84 9.85 11.45 -6.45
CA HIS A 84 10.51 11.39 -7.77
C HIS A 84 9.77 10.55 -8.82
N THR A 85 8.60 10.02 -8.46
CA THR A 85 7.73 9.35 -9.40
C THR A 85 6.91 10.36 -10.22
N PRO A 86 6.72 10.20 -11.54
CA PRO A 86 5.76 11.01 -12.30
C PRO A 86 4.32 10.77 -11.80
N MET A 87 3.95 11.45 -10.71
CA MET A 87 2.67 11.35 -10.02
C MET A 87 1.49 11.91 -10.84
N SER A 88 1.75 12.51 -12.01
CA SER A 88 0.72 13.14 -12.85
C SER A 88 -0.30 12.13 -13.42
N ILE A 89 0.09 10.87 -13.63
CA ILE A 89 -0.84 9.82 -14.09
C ILE A 89 -1.61 9.20 -12.91
N MET A 90 -1.08 9.30 -11.69
CA MET A 90 -1.65 8.64 -10.51
C MET A 90 -2.72 9.44 -9.77
N GLN A 91 -2.79 10.76 -9.89
CA GLN A 91 -3.69 11.58 -9.07
C GLN A 91 -5.18 11.19 -9.20
N ASP A 92 -5.61 10.73 -10.38
CA ASP A 92 -7.00 10.30 -10.60
C ASP A 92 -7.29 8.89 -10.03
N ARG A 93 -6.27 8.06 -9.80
CA ARG A 93 -6.41 6.67 -9.32
C ARG A 93 -6.01 6.48 -7.85
N PHE A 94 -4.95 7.14 -7.43
CA PHE A 94 -4.46 7.16 -6.06
C PHE A 94 -4.64 8.56 -5.48
N ASN A 95 -5.72 8.75 -4.73
CA ASN A 95 -6.04 10.01 -4.08
C ASN A 95 -5.10 10.36 -2.89
N SER A 96 -4.03 9.60 -2.66
CA SER A 96 -3.11 9.75 -1.53
C SER A 96 -1.73 9.15 -1.81
N ASN A 97 -0.67 9.88 -1.46
CA ASN A 97 0.73 9.39 -1.44
C ASN A 97 1.03 8.53 -0.21
N LEU A 98 0.08 8.46 0.73
CA LEU A 98 0.17 7.71 1.97
C LEU A 98 -0.88 6.60 1.96
N LEU A 99 -0.41 5.36 1.97
CA LEU A 99 -1.24 4.19 2.23
C LEU A 99 -0.90 3.68 3.62
N LEU A 100 -1.88 3.72 4.51
CA LEU A 100 -1.71 3.35 5.91
C LEU A 100 -2.56 2.13 6.21
N MET A 101 -1.91 1.01 6.56
CA MET A 101 -2.60 -0.20 7.00
C MET A 101 -2.51 -0.31 8.52
N LYS A 102 -3.64 -0.08 9.19
CA LYS A 102 -3.77 -0.25 10.64
C LYS A 102 -4.52 -1.52 10.95
N MET A 103 -3.96 -2.37 11.79
CA MET A 103 -4.69 -3.51 12.36
C MET A 103 -5.32 -3.05 13.68
N ARG A 104 -6.61 -3.31 13.85
CA ARG A 104 -7.32 -3.03 15.09
C ARG A 104 -8.04 -4.29 15.57
N PRO A 105 -8.00 -4.62 16.87
CA PRO A 105 -8.79 -5.71 17.41
C PRO A 105 -10.28 -5.49 17.18
N LYS A 106 -11.04 -6.56 16.91
CA LYS A 106 -12.50 -6.51 16.76
C LYS A 106 -13.23 -6.17 18.08
N SER A 107 -12.57 -6.33 19.23
CA SER A 107 -13.20 -6.06 20.53
C SER A 107 -13.19 -4.56 20.85
N GLY A 108 -14.37 -3.99 21.13
CA GLY A 108 -14.60 -2.61 21.52
C GLY A 108 -14.01 -2.19 22.87
N ALA A 109 -12.69 -2.28 23.01
CA ALA A 109 -11.94 -1.50 23.97
C ALA A 109 -11.34 -0.31 23.21
N LEU A 110 -11.97 0.85 23.35
CA LEU A 110 -11.46 2.14 22.90
C LEU A 110 -10.06 2.34 23.48
N SER A 111 -9.02 2.04 22.70
CA SER A 111 -7.68 2.57 22.98
C SER A 111 -7.56 3.85 22.17
N ASN A 112 -7.73 4.97 22.88
CA ASN A 112 -7.37 6.30 22.41
C ASN A 112 -5.91 6.27 21.96
N ILE A 113 -5.67 6.18 20.66
CA ILE A 113 -4.39 6.55 20.07
C ILE A 113 -4.69 7.73 19.16
N ALA A 114 -4.47 8.91 19.73
CA ALA A 114 -4.47 10.18 19.02
C ALA A 114 -3.45 10.16 17.88
N LEU A 115 -3.78 10.90 16.81
CA LEU A 115 -2.90 11.22 15.68
C LEU A 115 -1.72 12.09 16.12
#